data_AF-A0A494TNX8-F1
#
_entry.id   AF-A0A494TNX8-F1
#
_cell.length_a   1.000
_cell.length_b   1.000
_cell.length_c   1.000
_cell.angle_alpha   90.00
_cell.angle_beta   90.00
_cell.angle_gamma   90.00
#
_symmetry.space_group_name_H-M   'P 1'
#
loop_
_entity.id
_entity.type
_entity.pdbx_description
1 polymer ?
#
loop_
_entity_poly.entity_id
_entity_poly.type
_entity_poly.pdbx_seq_one_letter_code
_entity_poly.pdbx_strand_id
1 'polypeptide(L)'
;MGTFELGTAFFYGEHQGALEFIEGWQRHHLIPQQCIRDARTRSFFSVMYGRGFRLNDFSTNGILLPTTHVQAALSGLPVHSGPHPEYNLKIIDAIGLLAIRFNFANCPREAHAALSHVRLIQARLRVFMYQDRPIPIDTIEILTLAKSSRVIDRATDTLLHMCRTPAGRGSS
;
A
#
# COMPACT_ATOMS: atom_id res chain seq x y z
N MET A 1 22.61 -34.74 20.59
CA MET A 1 22.80 -33.32 20.23
C MET A 1 22.14 -33.09 18.88
N GLY A 2 21.16 -32.19 18.82
CA GLY A 2 20.49 -31.82 17.57
C GLY A 2 18.99 -31.60 17.73
N THR A 3 18.61 -30.46 18.30
CA THR A 3 17.26 -29.87 18.18
C THR A 3 17.28 -28.89 17.02
N PHE A 4 16.38 -29.05 16.03
CA PHE A 4 16.06 -28.01 15.06
C PHE A 4 14.56 -27.76 15.09
N GLU A 5 14.18 -26.56 15.51
CA GLU A 5 12.80 -26.09 15.65
C GLU A 5 12.19 -25.63 14.31
N LEU A 6 10.99 -26.14 14.08
CA LEU A 6 9.83 -25.62 13.35
C LEU A 6 10.01 -24.30 12.56
N GLY A 7 10.21 -24.44 11.25
CA GLY A 7 9.90 -23.38 10.29
C GLY A 7 8.39 -23.30 10.04
N THR A 8 7.76 -22.20 10.45
CA THR A 8 6.38 -21.84 10.06
C THR A 8 6.29 -21.66 8.54
N ALA A 9 5.74 -22.66 7.87
CA ALA A 9 5.25 -22.56 6.51
C ALA A 9 3.94 -21.73 6.50
N PHE A 10 3.98 -20.54 5.92
CA PHE A 10 2.76 -19.81 5.53
C PHE A 10 2.56 -20.03 4.02
N PHE A 11 1.92 -21.14 3.68
CA PHE A 11 1.21 -21.31 2.42
C PHE A 11 -0.23 -20.88 2.64
N TYR A 12 -0.71 -19.91 1.86
CA TYR A 12 -2.14 -19.71 1.64
C TYR A 12 -2.35 -19.49 0.14
N GLY A 13 -2.78 -20.55 -0.56
CA GLY A 13 -3.62 -20.44 -1.76
C GLY A 13 -5.04 -20.01 -1.35
N GLU A 14 -6.00 -19.78 -2.23
CA GLU A 14 -6.11 -19.86 -3.68
C GLU A 14 -7.39 -19.10 -4.05
N HIS A 15 -7.33 -18.29 -5.11
CA HIS A 15 -8.41 -17.94 -6.04
C HIS A 15 -7.79 -16.99 -7.08
N GLN A 16 -6.84 -17.48 -7.90
CA GLN A 16 -6.12 -16.64 -8.87
C GLN A 16 -6.29 -17.07 -10.35
N GLY A 17 -6.88 -18.21 -10.65
CA GLY A 17 -6.75 -18.82 -11.98
C GLY A 17 -7.45 -18.14 -13.18
N ALA A 18 -8.48 -17.31 -12.99
CA ALA A 18 -9.30 -16.83 -14.13
C ALA A 18 -8.89 -15.45 -14.71
N LEU A 19 -8.09 -14.66 -13.98
CA LEU A 19 -7.53 -13.38 -14.46
C LEU A 19 -6.05 -13.48 -14.84
N GLU A 20 -5.48 -14.69 -14.75
CA GLU A 20 -4.02 -14.88 -14.74
C GLU A 20 -3.35 -14.85 -16.11
N PHE A 21 -4.10 -15.05 -17.18
CA PHE A 21 -3.55 -15.00 -18.52
C PHE A 21 -4.57 -14.41 -19.49
N ILE A 22 -4.54 -13.09 -19.63
CA ILE A 22 -5.15 -12.42 -20.78
C ILE A 22 -4.00 -12.16 -21.74
N GLU A 23 -4.04 -12.78 -22.91
CA GLU A 23 -2.98 -12.68 -23.90
C GLU A 23 -2.65 -11.21 -24.18
N GLY A 24 -1.38 -10.85 -24.00
CA GLY A 24 -0.90 -9.48 -24.19
C GLY A 24 -1.28 -8.48 -23.08
N TRP A 25 -1.67 -8.97 -21.90
CA TRP A 25 -1.85 -8.16 -20.70
C TRP A 25 -0.99 -8.69 -19.56
N GLN A 26 -0.53 -7.79 -18.69
CA GLN A 26 0.30 -8.14 -17.55
C GLN A 26 -0.17 -7.44 -16.27
N ARG A 27 -0.04 -8.17 -15.16
CA ARG A 27 -0.29 -7.67 -13.80
C ARG A 27 0.81 -6.68 -13.42
N HIS A 28 0.40 -5.47 -13.03
CA HIS A 28 1.28 -4.46 -12.46
C HIS A 28 0.82 -4.14 -11.04
N HIS A 29 1.70 -4.30 -10.06
CA HIS A 29 1.39 -3.98 -8.66
C HIS A 29 1.58 -2.50 -8.38
N LEU A 30 0.59 -1.88 -7.72
CA LEU A 30 0.60 -0.46 -7.37
C LEU A 30 1.55 -0.15 -6.20
N ILE A 31 1.62 -1.02 -5.19
CA ILE A 31 2.65 -0.94 -4.16
C ILE A 31 3.50 -2.19 -4.32
N PRO A 32 4.83 -2.05 -4.51
CA PRO A 32 5.73 -3.18 -4.73
C PRO A 32 5.62 -4.19 -3.60
N GLN A 33 5.51 -5.48 -3.95
CA GLN A 33 5.48 -6.54 -2.94
C GLN A 33 6.76 -6.57 -2.10
N GLN A 34 7.87 -6.03 -2.64
CA GLN A 34 9.15 -5.89 -1.95
C GLN A 34 9.06 -5.10 -0.63
N CYS A 35 8.02 -4.28 -0.41
CA CYS A 35 7.82 -3.58 0.85
C CYS A 35 7.70 -4.53 2.07
N ILE A 36 7.28 -5.79 1.91
CA ILE A 36 7.27 -6.74 3.04
C ILE A 36 8.68 -7.22 3.43
N ARG A 37 9.67 -7.03 2.55
CA ARG A 37 11.07 -7.45 2.74
C ARG A 37 11.99 -6.29 3.08
N ASP A 38 11.59 -5.05 2.78
CA ASP A 38 12.38 -3.85 3.08
C ASP A 38 12.23 -3.44 4.55
N ALA A 39 13.36 -3.23 5.24
CA ALA A 39 13.40 -2.91 6.66
C ALA A 39 12.62 -1.63 7.03
N ARG A 40 12.51 -0.66 6.11
CA ARG A 40 11.85 0.63 6.32
C ARG A 40 10.32 0.50 6.34
N THR A 41 9.78 -0.55 5.75
CA THR A 41 8.34 -0.70 5.52
C THR A 41 7.75 -2.01 6.06
N ARG A 42 8.59 -3.01 6.35
CA ARG A 42 8.17 -4.33 6.83
C ARG A 42 7.27 -4.28 8.07
N SER A 43 7.69 -3.60 9.13
CA SER A 43 6.91 -3.53 10.37
C SER A 43 5.56 -2.83 10.17
N PHE A 44 5.54 -1.81 9.32
CA PHE A 44 4.32 -1.09 8.95
C PHE A 44 3.32 -2.02 8.25
N PHE A 45 3.76 -2.77 7.24
CA PHE A 45 2.87 -3.71 6.54
C PHE A 45 2.50 -4.92 7.39
N SER A 46 3.30 -5.33 8.37
CA SER A 46 2.91 -6.34 9.36
C SER A 46 1.69 -5.90 10.17
N VAL A 47 1.67 -4.64 10.63
CA VAL A 47 0.50 -4.08 11.32
C VAL A 47 -0.71 -3.97 10.39
N MET A 48 -0.51 -3.52 9.15
CA MET A 48 -1.59 -3.44 8.16
C MET A 48 -2.17 -4.84 7.85
N TYR A 49 -1.33 -5.86 7.79
CA TYR A 49 -1.76 -7.26 7.61
C TYR A 49 -2.70 -7.71 8.73
N GLY A 50 -2.37 -7.39 9.98
CA GLY A 50 -3.25 -7.62 11.14
C GLY A 50 -4.59 -6.86 11.07
N ARG A 51 -4.71 -5.86 10.20
CA ARG A 51 -5.94 -5.08 9.93
C ARG A 51 -6.66 -5.48 8.64
N GLY A 52 -6.29 -6.63 8.05
CA GLY A 52 -6.93 -7.17 6.85
C GLY A 52 -6.41 -6.61 5.53
N PHE A 53 -5.40 -5.73 5.54
CA PHE A 53 -4.72 -5.34 4.31
C PHE A 53 -3.85 -6.50 3.80
N ARG A 54 -3.84 -6.71 2.48
CA ARG A 54 -3.04 -7.74 1.83
C ARG A 54 -2.28 -7.09 0.68
N LEU A 55 -0.96 -7.01 0.79
CA LEU A 55 -0.15 -6.37 -0.25
C LEU A 55 -0.12 -7.18 -1.55
N ASN A 56 -0.25 -8.49 -1.45
CA ASN A 56 -0.33 -9.44 -2.56
C ASN A 56 -1.73 -9.56 -3.18
N ASP A 57 -2.74 -8.92 -2.60
CA ASP A 57 -4.08 -8.90 -3.20
C ASP A 57 -4.10 -7.97 -4.42
N PHE A 58 -4.06 -8.60 -5.60
CA PHE A 58 -4.04 -7.91 -6.88
C PHE A 58 -5.31 -7.10 -7.13
N SER A 59 -6.47 -7.52 -6.61
CA SER A 59 -7.75 -6.83 -6.85
C SER A 59 -7.71 -5.40 -6.32
N THR A 60 -7.03 -5.19 -5.19
CA THR A 60 -6.90 -3.86 -4.57
C THR A 60 -5.55 -3.20 -4.82
N ASN A 61 -4.47 -3.98 -4.95
CA ASN A 61 -3.10 -3.48 -5.13
C ASN A 61 -2.53 -3.71 -6.54
N GLY A 62 -3.38 -3.84 -7.55
CA GLY A 62 -2.95 -4.10 -8.92
C GLY A 62 -3.81 -3.47 -10.00
N ILE A 63 -3.22 -3.37 -11.18
CA ILE A 63 -3.85 -3.03 -12.46
C ILE A 63 -3.37 -4.00 -13.53
N LEU A 64 -4.19 -4.20 -14.55
CA LEU A 64 -3.77 -4.87 -15.78
C LEU A 64 -3.36 -3.82 -16.80
N LEU A 65 -2.18 -3.99 -17.37
CA LEU A 65 -1.66 -3.13 -18.43
C LEU A 65 -1.32 -3.97 -19.67
N PRO A 66 -1.55 -3.44 -20.89
CA PRO A 66 -1.11 -4.05 -22.14
C PRO A 66 0.40 -4.30 -22.16
N THR A 67 0.85 -5.41 -22.75
CA THR A 67 2.27 -5.68 -22.99
C THR A 67 2.70 -5.35 -24.42
N THR A 68 1.74 -5.03 -25.31
CA THR A 68 2.00 -4.67 -26.71
C THR A 68 1.45 -3.28 -27.04
N HIS A 69 2.11 -2.59 -27.97
CA HIS A 69 1.64 -1.30 -28.48
C HIS A 69 0.27 -1.37 -29.16
N VAL A 70 -0.05 -2.50 -29.81
CA VAL A 70 -1.34 -2.71 -30.46
C VAL A 70 -2.46 -2.70 -29.42
N GLN A 71 -2.30 -3.45 -28.32
CA GLN A 71 -3.32 -3.49 -27.26
C GLN A 71 -3.39 -2.20 -26.46
N ALA A 72 -2.25 -1.51 -26.27
CA ALA A 72 -2.25 -0.16 -25.72
C ALA A 72 -3.08 0.81 -26.56
N ALA A 73 -2.90 0.80 -27.89
CA ALA A 73 -3.68 1.62 -28.80
C ALA A 73 -5.18 1.29 -28.76
N LEU A 74 -5.55 0.01 -28.68
CA LEU A 74 -6.95 -0.43 -28.62
C LEU A 74 -7.62 -0.12 -27.28
N SER A 75 -6.88 -0.18 -26.17
CA SER A 75 -7.42 0.00 -24.81
C SER A 75 -7.30 1.44 -24.28
N GLY A 76 -6.50 2.29 -24.92
CA GLY A 76 -6.17 3.63 -24.43
C GLY A 76 -5.30 3.61 -23.16
N LEU A 77 -4.66 2.49 -22.85
CA LEU A 77 -3.78 2.31 -21.69
C LEU A 77 -2.31 2.27 -22.11
N PRO A 78 -1.36 2.64 -21.23
CA PRO A 78 0.05 2.55 -21.57
C PRO A 78 0.55 1.12 -21.67
N VAL A 79 1.61 0.96 -22.45
CA VAL A 79 2.36 -0.30 -22.52
C VAL A 79 3.11 -0.51 -21.21
N HIS A 80 3.01 -1.72 -20.68
CA HIS A 80 3.83 -2.16 -19.57
C HIS A 80 5.26 -2.48 -20.06
N SER A 81 6.21 -1.61 -19.69
CA SER A 81 7.61 -1.72 -20.11
C SER A 81 8.47 -2.56 -19.14
N GLY A 82 7.99 -3.74 -18.76
CA GLY A 82 8.79 -4.75 -18.06
C GLY A 82 9.19 -4.41 -16.61
N PRO A 83 10.31 -4.96 -16.09
CA PRO A 83 10.73 -4.71 -14.72
C PRO A 83 11.00 -3.22 -14.49
N HIS A 84 10.45 -2.65 -13.41
CA HIS A 84 10.66 -1.25 -13.04
C HIS A 84 11.38 -1.10 -11.68
N PRO A 85 12.70 -1.34 -11.60
CA PRO A 85 13.45 -1.22 -10.35
C PRO A 85 13.39 0.19 -9.74
N GLU A 86 13.53 1.22 -10.57
CA GLU A 86 13.51 2.62 -10.11
C GLU A 86 12.15 3.00 -9.50
N TYR A 87 11.07 2.56 -10.14
CA TYR A 87 9.72 2.71 -9.62
C TYR A 87 9.59 2.03 -8.26
N ASN A 88 10.05 0.78 -8.13
CA ASN A 88 9.95 0.05 -6.88
C ASN A 88 10.68 0.78 -5.75
N LEU A 89 11.92 1.22 -5.99
CA LEU A 89 12.70 1.98 -5.02
C LEU A 89 11.97 3.25 -4.58
N LYS A 90 11.49 4.03 -5.54
CA LYS A 90 10.73 5.26 -5.31
C LYS A 90 9.49 5.05 -4.44
N ILE A 91 8.70 4.01 -4.71
CA ILE A 91 7.51 3.71 -3.90
C ILE A 91 7.90 3.20 -2.51
N ILE A 92 8.93 2.36 -2.40
CA ILE A 92 9.43 1.89 -1.11
C ILE A 92 9.90 3.06 -0.25
N ASP A 93 10.64 4.01 -0.82
CA ASP A 93 11.12 5.21 -0.12
C ASP A 93 9.95 6.04 0.41
N ALA A 94 8.96 6.32 -0.43
CA ALA A 94 7.78 7.09 -0.05
C ALA A 94 6.94 6.39 1.04
N ILE A 95 6.78 5.06 0.96
CA ILE A 95 6.09 4.30 2.01
C ILE A 95 6.93 4.24 3.30
N GLY A 96 8.26 4.23 3.20
CA GLY A 96 9.15 4.36 4.36
C GLY A 96 8.92 5.67 5.10
N LEU A 97 8.81 6.78 4.38
CA LEU A 97 8.47 8.09 4.95
C LEU A 97 7.06 8.13 5.55
N LEU A 98 6.09 7.40 4.97
CA LEU A 98 4.77 7.24 5.58
C LEU A 98 4.85 6.44 6.89
N ALA A 99 5.61 5.35 6.89
CA ALA A 99 5.69 4.40 8.00
C ALA A 99 6.21 5.06 9.28
N ILE A 100 7.23 5.93 9.18
CA ILE A 100 7.82 6.63 10.34
C ILE A 100 6.86 7.61 11.03
N ARG A 101 5.72 7.95 10.42
CA ARG A 101 4.74 8.89 10.98
C ARG A 101 3.79 8.25 11.97
N PHE A 102 3.68 6.93 11.95
CA PHE A 102 2.73 6.20 12.78
C PHE A 102 3.47 5.48 13.89
N ASN A 103 2.99 5.67 15.12
CA ASN A 103 3.52 4.99 16.28
C ASN A 103 2.45 4.04 16.83
N PHE A 104 2.37 2.86 16.22
CA PHE A 104 1.38 1.85 16.57
C PHE A 104 1.54 1.31 18.00
N ALA A 105 2.73 1.42 18.61
CA ALA A 105 2.95 1.01 19.99
C ALA A 105 2.23 1.94 20.98
N ASN A 106 2.25 3.25 20.71
CA ASN A 106 1.61 4.24 21.57
C ASN A 106 0.13 4.46 21.22
N CYS A 107 -0.27 4.26 19.97
CA CYS A 107 -1.65 4.45 19.54
C CYS A 107 -2.05 3.38 18.51
N PRO A 108 -2.55 2.21 18.94
CA PRO A 108 -3.02 1.16 18.02
C PRO A 108 -4.14 1.61 17.07
N ARG A 109 -4.85 2.70 17.40
CA ARG A 109 -5.93 3.26 16.56
C ARG A 109 -5.38 3.97 15.31
N GLU A 110 -4.13 4.41 15.30
CA GLU A 110 -3.46 5.00 14.13
C GLU A 110 -3.38 4.05 12.93
N ALA A 111 -3.50 2.74 13.15
CA ALA A 111 -3.50 1.76 12.07
C ALA A 111 -4.63 1.99 11.04
N HIS A 112 -5.78 2.54 11.46
CA HIS A 112 -6.86 2.87 10.53
C HIS A 112 -6.49 4.07 9.64
N ALA A 113 -5.89 5.11 10.23
CA ALA A 113 -5.40 6.27 9.49
C ALA A 113 -4.29 5.86 8.50
N ALA A 114 -3.32 5.06 8.96
CA ALA A 114 -2.26 4.49 8.11
C ALA A 114 -2.83 3.74 6.90
N LEU A 115 -3.85 2.90 7.11
CA LEU A 115 -4.51 2.18 6.02
C LEU A 115 -5.18 3.15 5.03
N SER A 116 -5.85 4.20 5.51
CA SER A 116 -6.46 5.22 4.65
C SER A 116 -5.41 5.94 3.78
N HIS A 117 -4.23 6.25 4.33
CA HIS A 117 -3.12 6.81 3.54
C HIS A 117 -2.63 5.83 2.47
N VAL A 118 -2.46 4.54 2.82
CA VAL A 118 -2.08 3.50 1.84
C VAL A 118 -3.11 3.41 0.71
N ARG A 119 -4.41 3.45 1.03
CA ARG A 119 -5.48 3.41 0.03
C ARG A 119 -5.49 4.65 -0.87
N LEU A 120 -5.18 5.82 -0.34
CA LEU A 120 -5.04 7.04 -1.13
C LEU A 120 -3.84 6.97 -2.08
N ILE A 121 -2.70 6.45 -1.61
CA ILE A 121 -1.53 6.20 -2.45
C ILE A 121 -1.87 5.23 -3.59
N GLN A 122 -2.54 4.10 -3.29
CA GLN A 122 -3.00 3.16 -4.33
C GLN A 122 -3.90 3.84 -5.36
N ALA A 123 -4.88 4.63 -4.92
CA ALA A 123 -5.79 5.35 -5.82
C ALA A 123 -5.02 6.32 -6.74
N ARG A 124 -4.04 7.05 -6.19
CA ARG A 124 -3.25 8.01 -6.97
C ARG A 124 -2.32 7.32 -7.95
N LEU A 125 -1.65 6.25 -7.53
CA LEU A 125 -0.78 5.44 -8.39
C LEU A 125 -1.57 4.85 -9.56
N ARG A 126 -2.78 4.36 -9.30
CA ARG A 126 -3.68 3.85 -10.34
C ARG A 126 -3.98 4.93 -11.39
N VAL A 127 -4.27 6.15 -10.97
CA VAL A 127 -4.53 7.28 -11.89
C VAL A 127 -3.29 7.61 -12.72
N PHE A 128 -2.10 7.68 -12.11
CA PHE A 128 -0.88 7.99 -12.85
C PHE A 128 -0.54 6.90 -13.88
N MET A 129 -0.69 5.64 -13.50
CA MET A 129 -0.42 4.52 -14.39
C MET A 129 -1.42 4.44 -15.54
N TYR A 130 -2.70 4.75 -15.34
CA TYR A 130 -3.64 4.77 -16.47
C TYR A 130 -3.42 5.95 -17.42
N GLN A 131 -2.76 7.01 -16.97
CA GLN A 131 -2.53 8.22 -17.76
C GLN A 131 -1.13 8.29 -18.36
N ASP A 132 -0.33 7.23 -18.22
CA ASP A 132 1.08 7.18 -18.59
C ASP A 132 1.89 8.38 -18.07
N ARG A 133 1.51 8.88 -16.88
CA ARG A 133 2.17 10.05 -16.29
C ARG A 133 3.37 9.60 -15.48
N PRO A 134 4.52 10.29 -15.60
CA PRO A 134 5.61 10.13 -14.66
C PRO A 134 5.06 10.30 -13.25
N ILE A 135 5.38 9.35 -12.38
CA ILE A 135 4.94 9.40 -10.99
C ILE A 135 5.71 10.53 -10.32
N PRO A 136 5.06 11.66 -9.97
CA PRO A 136 5.73 12.76 -9.31
C PRO A 136 5.93 12.32 -7.86
N ILE A 137 7.18 12.09 -7.48
CA ILE A 137 7.53 11.66 -6.12
C ILE A 137 7.08 12.69 -5.11
N ASP A 138 7.23 13.97 -5.42
CA ASP A 138 6.71 15.08 -4.61
C ASP A 138 5.21 14.95 -4.35
N THR A 139 4.42 14.41 -5.29
CA THR A 139 2.97 14.22 -5.06
C THR A 139 2.71 13.07 -4.09
N ILE A 140 3.46 11.97 -4.18
CA ILE A 140 3.31 10.86 -3.24
C ILE A 140 3.84 11.28 -1.87
N GLU A 141 4.97 11.98 -1.83
CA GLU A 141 5.51 12.59 -0.62
C GLU A 141 4.52 13.60 -0.03
N ILE A 142 3.86 14.45 -0.81
CA ILE A 142 2.80 15.32 -0.29
C ILE A 142 1.66 14.50 0.31
N LEU A 143 1.25 13.39 -0.29
CA LEU A 143 0.21 12.52 0.28
C LEU A 143 0.70 11.76 1.54
N THR A 144 2.00 11.49 1.63
CA THR A 144 2.61 10.87 2.81
C THR A 144 2.89 11.90 3.91
N LEU A 145 3.17 13.16 3.55
CA LEU A 145 3.55 14.27 4.41
C LEU A 145 2.35 15.10 4.87
N ALA A 146 1.27 15.17 4.07
CA ALA A 146 0.02 15.83 4.42
C ALA A 146 -0.51 15.23 5.72
N LYS A 147 -0.38 15.99 6.80
CA LYS A 147 -0.98 15.65 8.11
C LYS A 147 -2.50 15.59 8.07
N SER A 148 -3.08 16.24 7.06
CA SER A 148 -4.47 16.65 7.04
C SER A 148 -4.93 16.81 5.60
N SER A 149 -5.32 15.71 4.95
CA SER A 149 -6.19 15.82 3.79
C SER A 149 -7.59 15.96 4.35
N ARG A 150 -8.27 17.10 4.12
CA ARG A 150 -9.64 17.36 4.63
C ARG A 150 -10.65 16.23 4.35
N VAL A 151 -10.34 15.33 3.41
CA VAL A 151 -11.10 14.11 3.06
C VAL A 151 -10.82 12.94 4.03
N ILE A 152 -9.59 12.81 4.53
CA ILE A 152 -9.15 11.82 5.53
C ILE A 152 -9.51 12.27 6.96
N ASP A 153 -9.55 13.59 7.20
CA ASP A 153 -9.51 14.15 8.56
C ASP A 153 -10.80 14.03 9.35
N ARG A 154 -11.99 14.14 8.74
CA ARG A 154 -13.22 14.17 9.56
C ARG A 154 -13.43 12.88 10.37
N ALA A 155 -13.11 11.73 9.79
CA ALA A 155 -13.16 10.44 10.47
C ALA A 155 -11.93 10.22 11.37
N THR A 156 -10.76 10.70 10.95
CA THR A 156 -9.49 10.51 11.66
C THR A 156 -9.35 11.41 12.88
N ASP A 157 -9.75 12.68 12.80
CA ASP A 157 -9.79 13.64 13.90
C ASP A 157 -10.76 13.21 14.99
N THR A 158 -11.90 12.63 14.62
CA THR A 158 -12.84 12.05 15.59
C THR A 158 -12.18 10.91 16.37
N LEU A 159 -11.40 10.04 15.69
CA LEU A 159 -10.67 8.94 16.33
C LEU A 159 -9.44 9.40 17.13
N LEU A 160 -8.75 10.46 16.68
CA LEU A 160 -7.57 11.02 17.35
C LEU A 160 -7.94 11.90 18.55
N HIS A 161 -9.08 12.61 18.52
CA HIS A 161 -9.57 13.40 19.65
C HIS A 161 -9.99 12.52 20.83
N MET A 162 -10.53 11.32 20.55
CA MET A 162 -10.82 10.29 21.54
C MET A 162 -9.57 9.65 22.17
N CYS A 163 -8.38 9.81 21.57
CA CYS A 163 -7.13 9.30 22.12
C CYS A 163 -6.39 10.33 22.99
N ARG A 164 -6.76 11.62 22.92
CA ARG A 164 -6.09 12.72 23.65
C ARG A 164 -6.87 13.20 24.87
N THR A 165 -8.10 12.74 25.07
CA THR A 165 -8.84 12.96 26.30
C THR A 165 -8.45 11.86 27.29
N PRO A 166 -7.68 12.16 28.37
CA PRO A 166 -7.58 11.20 29.46
C PRO A 166 -9.00 10.97 29.97
N ALA A 167 -9.38 9.71 30.15
CA ALA A 167 -10.63 9.35 30.82
C ALA A 167 -10.73 10.22 32.08
N GLY A 168 -11.71 11.13 32.09
CA GLY A 168 -11.90 12.07 33.17
C GLY A 168 -11.94 11.30 34.48
N ARG A 169 -11.11 11.73 35.45
CA ARG A 169 -11.30 11.35 36.84
C ARG A 169 -12.73 11.72 37.19
N GLY A 170 -13.57 10.70 37.37
CA GLY A 170 -14.87 10.88 38.00
C GLY A 170 -14.63 11.43 39.39
N SER A 171 -14.91 12.71 39.57
CA SER A 171 -15.15 13.31 40.88
C SER A 171 -16.57 12.94 41.31
N SER A 172 -16.67 12.05 42.29
CA SER A 172 -17.67 12.03 43.37
C SER A 172 -17.26 10.97 44.38
#